data_AF-A0A2V9JPK2-F1
#
_entry.id   AF-A0A2V9JPK2-F1
#
_cell.length_a   1.000
_cell.length_b   1.000
_cell.length_c   1.000
_cell.angle_alpha   90.00
_cell.angle_beta   90.00
_cell.angle_gamma   90.00
#
_symmetry.space_group_name_H-M   'P 1'
#
loop_
_entity.id
_entity.type
_entity.pdbx_description
1 polymer ?
#
loop_
_entity_poly.entity_id
_entity_poly.type
_entity_poly.pdbx_seq_one_letter_code
_entity_poly.pdbx_strand_id
1 'polypeptide(L)'
;YGVKWIEEPVLPDKVDSYRRIKDAVPDIMITGGEHEFTRYGFKELLEKRAVDLVQPDIYRAGGISELKKIAAMASAYDIPIIPHGIGAPTYHFVMATANSPMAEYWDVYASGGEPVFLGEPTVSDGYVVFSDRPGLGYELNPKVLAGARPAPQW
;
A
#
# COMPACT_ATOMS: atom_id res chain seq x y z
N TYR A 1 7.27 -25.88 0.03
CA TYR A 1 6.33 -24.84 -0.44
C TYR A 1 7.02 -23.55 -0.90
N GLY A 2 8.27 -23.25 -0.51
CA GLY A 2 9.01 -22.12 -1.09
C GLY A 2 8.33 -20.76 -0.86
N VAL A 3 7.79 -20.56 0.34
CA VAL A 3 7.04 -19.35 0.71
C VAL A 3 7.98 -18.16 0.68
N LYS A 4 7.59 -17.10 -0.05
CA LYS A 4 8.40 -15.89 -0.22
C LYS A 4 8.36 -15.00 1.01
N TRP A 5 7.17 -14.78 1.58
CA TRP A 5 6.98 -14.02 2.81
C TRP A 5 5.76 -14.46 3.60
N ILE A 6 5.70 -14.03 4.87
CA ILE A 6 4.51 -14.08 5.72
C ILE A 6 4.12 -12.63 6.02
N GLU A 7 2.88 -12.30 5.69
CA GLU A 7 2.32 -10.95 5.80
C GLU A 7 1.44 -10.81 7.05
N GLU A 8 1.58 -9.68 7.74
CA GLU A 8 0.86 -9.34 8.98
C GLU A 8 0.62 -10.54 9.94
N PRO A 9 1.67 -11.25 10.37
CA PRO A 9 1.51 -12.44 11.20
C PRO A 9 0.96 -12.16 12.61
N VAL A 10 1.00 -10.90 13.05
CA VAL A 10 0.58 -10.46 14.38
C VAL A 10 -0.08 -9.09 14.32
N LEU A 11 -0.79 -8.74 15.39
CA LEU A 11 -1.40 -7.42 15.55
C LEU A 11 -0.38 -6.29 15.34
N PRO A 12 -0.77 -5.15 14.75
CA PRO A 12 0.14 -4.04 14.43
C PRO A 12 0.93 -3.53 15.64
N ASP A 13 0.28 -3.42 16.81
CA ASP A 13 0.90 -2.97 18.06
C ASP A 13 2.00 -3.92 18.60
N LYS A 14 2.17 -5.11 18.00
CA LYS A 14 3.08 -6.16 18.48
C LYS A 14 4.38 -6.19 17.68
N VAL A 15 5.02 -5.03 17.49
CA VAL A 15 6.29 -4.89 16.75
C VAL A 15 7.39 -5.83 17.29
N ASP A 16 7.48 -6.03 18.60
CA ASP A 16 8.45 -6.97 19.17
C ASP A 16 8.13 -8.43 18.81
N SER A 17 6.85 -8.75 18.56
CA SER A 17 6.45 -10.09 18.10
C SER A 17 6.78 -10.29 16.62
N TYR A 18 6.66 -9.26 15.77
CA TYR A 18 7.21 -9.29 14.42
C TYR A 18 8.70 -9.66 14.44
N ARG A 19 9.48 -8.96 15.28
CA ARG A 19 10.92 -9.25 15.43
C ARG A 19 11.20 -10.68 15.87
N ARG A 20 10.47 -11.17 16.89
CA ARG A 20 10.61 -12.55 17.39
C ARG A 20 10.26 -13.60 16.34
N ILE A 21 9.24 -13.36 15.53
CA ILE A 21 8.86 -14.27 14.45
C ILE A 21 9.94 -14.27 13.37
N LYS A 22 10.40 -13.09 12.95
CA LYS A 22 11.49 -12.93 11.98
C LYS A 22 12.77 -13.67 12.42
N ASP A 23 13.11 -13.62 13.70
CA ASP A 23 14.21 -14.41 14.26
C ASP A 23 13.99 -15.93 14.23
N ALA A 24 12.73 -16.36 14.39
CA ALA A 24 12.38 -17.77 14.40
C ALA A 24 12.32 -18.39 12.99
N VAL A 25 12.11 -17.57 11.94
CA VAL A 25 12.03 -17.99 10.54
C VAL A 25 12.97 -17.18 9.63
N PRO A 26 14.30 -17.26 9.82
CA PRO A 26 15.26 -16.38 9.15
C PRO A 26 15.30 -16.52 7.62
N ASP A 27 14.79 -17.62 7.07
CA ASP A 27 14.75 -17.89 5.63
C ASP A 27 13.47 -17.38 4.93
N ILE A 28 12.50 -16.84 5.69
CA ILE A 28 11.23 -16.34 5.16
C ILE A 28 11.09 -14.87 5.54
N MET A 29 10.79 -14.02 4.56
CA MET A 29 10.60 -12.60 4.82
C MET A 29 9.36 -12.36 5.68
N ILE A 30 9.44 -11.43 6.62
CA ILE A 30 8.30 -10.95 7.39
C ILE A 30 7.93 -9.55 6.91
N THR A 31 6.68 -9.35 6.53
CA THR A 31 6.18 -8.08 5.96
C THR A 31 4.96 -7.58 6.73
N GLY A 32 4.69 -6.29 6.64
CA GLY A 32 3.48 -5.71 7.22
C GLY A 32 3.47 -4.19 7.21
N GLY A 33 2.47 -3.61 7.85
CA GLY A 33 2.30 -2.16 7.99
C GLY A 33 1.10 -1.59 7.26
N GLU A 34 0.19 -2.39 6.70
CA GLU A 34 -1.05 -1.87 6.11
C GLU A 34 -1.96 -1.20 7.16
N HIS A 35 -1.84 -1.65 8.41
CA HIS A 35 -2.52 -1.10 9.59
C HIS A 35 -1.62 -0.18 10.44
N GLU A 36 -0.48 0.28 9.91
CA GLU A 36 0.41 1.24 10.58
C GLU A 36 0.23 2.65 9.98
N PHE A 37 0.39 3.68 10.82
CA PHE A 37 0.05 5.05 10.47
C PHE A 37 1.21 6.02 10.68
N THR A 38 1.37 6.95 9.74
CA THR A 38 2.36 8.03 9.76
C THR A 38 3.81 7.55 9.81
N ARG A 39 4.75 8.43 9.44
CA ARG A 39 6.18 8.10 9.56
C ARG A 39 6.65 7.70 10.96
N TYR A 40 5.90 8.04 12.02
CA TYR A 40 6.29 7.73 13.39
C TYR A 40 6.04 6.27 13.76
N GLY A 41 4.94 5.67 13.27
CA GLY A 41 4.69 4.24 13.43
C GLY A 41 5.69 3.41 12.62
N PHE A 42 5.87 3.75 11.34
CA PHE A 42 6.86 3.08 10.48
C PHE A 42 8.29 3.21 11.00
N LYS A 43 8.63 4.30 11.68
CA LYS A 43 9.96 4.46 12.31
C LYS A 43 10.25 3.32 13.28
N GLU A 44 9.28 2.89 14.10
CA GLU A 44 9.49 1.81 15.06
C GLU A 44 9.74 0.46 14.37
N LEU A 45 8.95 0.13 13.34
CA LEU A 45 9.13 -1.07 12.52
C LEU A 45 10.54 -1.13 11.91
N LEU A 46 11.03 0.01 11.39
CA LEU A 46 12.33 0.14 10.75
C LEU A 46 13.49 0.09 11.76
N GLU A 47 13.42 0.86 12.85
CA GLU A 47 14.47 0.90 13.89
C GLU A 47 14.68 -0.47 14.54
N LYS A 48 13.60 -1.21 14.77
CA LYS A 48 13.66 -2.58 15.31
C LYS A 48 14.00 -3.64 14.25
N ARG A 49 14.07 -3.26 12.96
CA ARG A 49 14.18 -4.18 11.80
C ARG A 49 13.16 -5.33 11.89
N ALA A 50 11.95 -4.99 12.33
CA ALA A 50 10.89 -5.94 12.63
C ALA A 50 10.31 -6.59 11.36
N VAL A 51 10.45 -5.91 10.22
CA VAL A 51 10.03 -6.36 8.89
C VAL A 51 11.19 -6.34 7.90
N ASP A 52 11.08 -7.12 6.84
CA ASP A 52 11.96 -7.11 5.66
C ASP A 52 11.46 -6.17 4.56
N LEU A 53 10.18 -5.81 4.63
CA LEU A 53 9.49 -4.95 3.67
C LEU A 53 8.32 -4.27 4.36
N VAL A 54 8.11 -2.97 4.11
CA VAL A 54 6.98 -2.22 4.66
C VAL A 54 5.85 -2.09 3.64
N GLN A 55 4.60 -2.17 4.12
CA GLN A 55 3.39 -2.17 3.29
C GLN A 55 2.37 -1.09 3.68
N PRO A 56 2.74 0.20 3.77
CA PRO A 56 1.79 1.25 4.10
C PRO A 56 0.63 1.29 3.11
N ASP A 57 -0.60 1.36 3.63
CA ASP A 57 -1.76 1.66 2.80
C ASP A 57 -1.82 3.17 2.50
N ILE A 58 -1.87 3.55 1.23
CA ILE A 58 -1.85 4.96 0.83
C ILE A 58 -3.07 5.76 1.34
N TYR A 59 -4.21 5.10 1.50
CA TYR A 59 -5.47 5.68 1.96
C TYR A 59 -5.57 5.71 3.50
N ARG A 60 -4.69 4.99 4.21
CA ARG A 60 -4.69 4.91 5.68
C ARG A 60 -3.49 5.60 6.31
N ALA A 61 -2.28 5.32 5.83
CA ALA A 61 -1.03 5.72 6.48
C ALA A 61 -0.73 7.23 6.43
N GLY A 62 -1.53 8.02 5.71
CA GLY A 62 -1.45 9.48 5.68
C GLY A 62 -1.36 10.10 4.28
N GLY A 63 -1.64 9.34 3.22
CA GLY A 63 -1.65 9.84 1.84
C GLY A 63 -0.27 9.86 1.18
N ILE A 64 -0.25 10.24 -0.12
CA ILE A 64 0.95 10.27 -0.97
C ILE A 64 2.10 11.05 -0.30
N SER A 65 1.79 12.21 0.28
CA SER A 65 2.77 13.07 0.95
C SER A 65 3.43 12.40 2.15
N GLU A 66 2.73 11.53 2.86
CA GLU A 66 3.28 10.81 4.01
C GLU A 66 4.04 9.56 3.58
N LEU A 67 3.51 8.82 2.61
CA LEU A 67 4.20 7.66 2.02
C LEU A 67 5.55 8.04 1.42
N LYS A 68 5.69 9.23 0.80
CA LYS A 68 7.01 9.69 0.31
C LYS A 68 8.04 9.84 1.43
N LYS A 69 7.62 10.25 2.63
CA LYS A 69 8.51 10.35 3.79
C LYS A 69 8.83 8.97 4.38
N ILE A 70 7.84 8.08 4.42
CA ILE A 70 8.03 6.68 4.84
C ILE A 70 9.01 5.98 3.90
N ALA A 71 8.85 6.11 2.58
CA ALA A 71 9.75 5.52 1.60
C ALA A 71 11.19 6.04 1.73
N ALA A 72 11.36 7.36 1.87
CA ALA A 72 12.67 7.96 2.08
C ALA A 72 13.33 7.44 3.36
N MET A 73 12.56 7.30 4.46
CA MET A 73 13.06 6.70 5.69
C MET A 73 13.45 5.23 5.49
N ALA A 74 12.56 4.41 4.92
CA ALA A 74 12.81 2.99 4.67
C ALA A 74 14.06 2.76 3.80
N SER A 75 14.30 3.63 2.80
CA SER A 75 15.50 3.55 1.97
C SER A 75 16.81 3.72 2.76
N ALA A 76 16.81 4.46 3.87
CA ALA A 76 18.00 4.61 4.71
C ALA A 76 18.33 3.33 5.52
N TYR A 77 17.40 2.38 5.58
CA TYR A 77 17.56 1.08 6.23
C TYR A 77 17.72 -0.08 5.23
N ASP A 78 17.81 0.23 3.93
CA ASP A 78 17.76 -0.73 2.82
C ASP A 78 16.49 -1.61 2.83
N ILE A 79 15.39 -1.06 3.35
CA ILE A 79 14.10 -1.77 3.40
C ILE A 79 13.21 -1.27 2.24
N PRO A 80 12.76 -2.17 1.34
CA PRO A 80 11.84 -1.83 0.28
C PRO A 80 10.44 -1.52 0.80
N ILE A 81 9.67 -0.84 -0.04
CA ILE A 81 8.26 -0.48 0.20
C ILE A 81 7.39 -1.06 -0.93
N ILE A 82 6.41 -1.90 -0.59
CA ILE A 82 5.34 -2.31 -1.51
C ILE A 82 4.03 -1.93 -0.82
N PRO A 83 3.42 -0.78 -1.16
CA PRO A 83 2.21 -0.32 -0.49
C PRO A 83 1.09 -1.36 -0.56
N HIS A 84 0.38 -1.55 0.55
CA HIS A 84 -0.95 -2.14 0.50
C HIS A 84 -1.90 -1.18 -0.23
N GLY A 85 -2.83 -1.72 -0.99
CA GLY A 85 -3.83 -0.94 -1.69
C GLY A 85 -3.63 -0.93 -3.20
N ILE A 86 -4.74 -0.77 -3.90
CA ILE A 86 -4.77 -0.61 -5.36
C ILE A 86 -5.15 0.82 -5.72
N GLY A 87 -5.19 1.12 -7.01
CA GLY A 87 -5.58 2.44 -7.47
C GLY A 87 -4.44 3.22 -8.09
N ALA A 88 -4.82 4.17 -8.95
CA ALA A 88 -3.91 5.13 -9.52
C ALA A 88 -3.02 5.83 -8.47
N PRO A 89 -3.48 6.21 -7.26
CA PRO A 89 -2.61 6.78 -6.22
C PRO A 89 -1.46 5.85 -5.85
N THR A 90 -1.75 4.58 -5.59
CA THR A 90 -0.73 3.58 -5.23
C THR A 90 0.23 3.37 -6.38
N TYR A 91 -0.28 3.16 -7.60
CA TYR A 91 0.58 2.82 -8.72
C TYR A 91 1.45 4.01 -9.18
N HIS A 92 0.93 5.24 -9.17
CA HIS A 92 1.76 6.44 -9.39
C HIS A 92 2.85 6.57 -8.33
N PHE A 93 2.52 6.25 -7.07
CA PHE A 93 3.51 6.25 -5.99
C PHE A 93 4.61 5.23 -6.24
N VAL A 94 4.26 3.97 -6.56
CA VAL A 94 5.22 2.88 -6.83
C VAL A 94 6.14 3.25 -7.99
N MET A 95 5.59 3.66 -9.14
CA MET A 95 6.40 4.04 -10.32
C MET A 95 7.38 5.19 -10.04
N ALA A 96 7.01 6.11 -9.14
CA ALA A 96 7.82 7.27 -8.78
C ALA A 96 8.73 7.04 -7.56
N THR A 97 8.91 5.80 -7.08
CA THR A 97 9.64 5.50 -5.84
C THR A 97 10.70 4.43 -6.08
N ALA A 98 11.98 4.81 -5.93
CA ALA A 98 13.11 3.95 -6.30
C ALA A 98 13.22 2.65 -5.48
N ASN A 99 12.83 2.66 -4.20
CA ASN A 99 12.81 1.47 -3.35
C ASN A 99 11.46 0.73 -3.36
N SER A 100 10.63 0.93 -4.39
CA SER A 100 9.36 0.22 -4.58
C SER A 100 9.44 -0.68 -5.83
N PRO A 101 9.79 -1.97 -5.66
CA PRO A 101 10.14 -2.83 -6.80
C PRO A 101 8.93 -3.37 -7.56
N MET A 102 7.75 -3.38 -6.95
CA MET A 102 6.51 -3.91 -7.55
C MET A 102 5.29 -3.33 -6.83
N ALA A 103 4.11 -3.53 -7.41
CA ALA A 103 2.83 -3.17 -6.81
C ALA A 103 1.99 -4.42 -6.55
N GLU A 104 1.18 -4.36 -5.50
CA GLU A 104 0.13 -5.35 -5.25
C GLU A 104 -1.09 -5.08 -6.16
N TYR A 105 -1.80 -6.14 -6.56
CA TYR A 105 -3.03 -6.03 -7.33
C TYR A 105 -4.06 -7.05 -6.88
N TRP A 106 -5.30 -6.60 -6.73
CA TRP A 106 -6.48 -7.45 -6.65
C TRP A 106 -7.66 -6.74 -7.32
N ASP A 107 -8.58 -7.51 -7.89
CA ASP A 107 -9.78 -6.96 -8.51
C ASP A 107 -10.86 -6.71 -7.44
N VAL A 108 -10.97 -5.44 -6.99
CA VAL A 108 -12.00 -5.02 -6.02
C VAL A 108 -13.44 -5.17 -6.53
N TYR A 109 -13.63 -5.28 -7.84
CA TYR A 109 -14.95 -5.45 -8.46
C TYR A 109 -15.22 -6.90 -8.90
N ALA A 110 -14.33 -7.85 -8.56
CA ALA A 110 -14.54 -9.27 -8.87
C ALA A 110 -15.85 -9.82 -8.28
N SER A 111 -16.32 -9.26 -7.16
CA SER A 111 -17.60 -9.63 -6.53
C SER A 111 -18.80 -8.82 -7.05
N GLY A 112 -18.60 -7.99 -8.07
CA GLY A 112 -19.58 -7.04 -8.58
C GLY A 112 -19.57 -5.70 -7.83
N GLY A 113 -20.28 -4.73 -8.40
CA GLY A 113 -20.35 -3.35 -7.89
C GLY A 113 -20.15 -2.33 -9.00
N GLU A 114 -20.70 -1.13 -8.80
CA GLU A 114 -20.46 -0.01 -9.70
C GLU A 114 -19.28 0.82 -9.19
N PRO A 115 -18.26 1.08 -10.01
CA PRO A 115 -17.08 1.79 -9.56
C PRO A 115 -17.40 3.24 -9.23
N VAL A 116 -16.92 3.76 -8.10
CA VAL A 116 -17.05 5.19 -7.76
C VAL A 116 -16.21 6.06 -8.71
N PHE A 117 -15.05 5.55 -9.10
CA PHE A 117 -14.13 6.20 -10.04
C PHE A 117 -14.04 5.40 -11.34
N LEU A 118 -14.25 6.08 -12.46
CA LEU A 118 -13.96 5.59 -13.81
C LEU A 118 -12.50 5.89 -14.13
N GLY A 119 -11.89 5.11 -15.03
CA GLY A 119 -10.49 5.30 -15.44
C GLY A 119 -9.47 4.58 -14.54
N GLU A 120 -9.90 3.57 -13.79
CA GLU A 120 -9.03 2.68 -13.02
C GLU A 120 -7.95 2.04 -13.92
N PRO A 121 -6.67 2.10 -13.53
CA PRO A 121 -5.61 1.38 -14.22
C PRO A 121 -5.94 -0.12 -14.28
N THR A 122 -5.76 -0.70 -15.46
CA THR A 122 -6.03 -2.13 -15.69
C THR A 122 -4.73 -2.92 -15.60
N VAL A 123 -4.82 -4.24 -15.40
CA VAL A 123 -3.65 -5.12 -15.46
C VAL A 123 -3.69 -5.95 -16.73
N SER A 124 -2.56 -5.99 -17.44
CA SER A 124 -2.34 -6.82 -18.61
C SER A 124 -0.95 -7.45 -18.52
N ASP A 125 -0.88 -8.77 -18.71
CA ASP A 125 0.36 -9.56 -18.64
C ASP A 125 1.19 -9.36 -17.35
N GLY A 126 0.50 -9.12 -16.22
CA GLY A 126 1.16 -8.90 -14.92
C GLY A 126 1.68 -7.48 -14.71
N TYR A 127 1.38 -6.55 -15.62
CA TYR A 127 1.78 -5.14 -15.52
C TYR A 127 0.56 -4.23 -15.43
N VAL A 128 0.67 -3.16 -14.64
CA VAL A 128 -0.34 -2.09 -14.58
C VAL A 128 -0.23 -1.23 -15.83
N VAL A 129 -1.33 -1.06 -16.54
CA VAL A 129 -1.47 -0.24 -17.74
C VAL A 129 -2.08 1.11 -17.37
N PHE A 130 -1.36 2.18 -17.71
CA PHE A 130 -1.77 3.56 -17.41
C PHE A 130 -2.28 4.31 -18.63
N SER A 131 -3.21 5.22 -18.38
CA SER A 131 -3.56 6.28 -19.33
C SER A 131 -2.62 7.48 -19.20
N ASP A 132 -2.57 8.31 -20.23
CA ASP A 132 -1.85 9.60 -20.27
C ASP A 132 -2.68 10.77 -19.71
N ARG A 133 -3.80 10.47 -19.06
CA ARG A 133 -4.72 11.48 -18.53
C ARG A 133 -4.10 12.26 -17.36
N PRO A 134 -4.41 13.56 -17.21
CA PRO A 134 -3.90 14.36 -16.11
C PRO A 134 -4.27 13.83 -14.71
N GLY A 135 -3.40 14.09 -13.74
CA GLY A 135 -3.63 13.75 -12.33
C GLY A 135 -3.61 12.24 -12.09
N LEU A 136 -4.63 11.73 -11.40
CA LEU A 136 -4.77 10.29 -11.13
C LEU A 136 -5.50 9.54 -12.24
N GLY A 137 -5.87 10.20 -13.33
CA GLY A 137 -6.62 9.59 -14.45
C GLY A 137 -8.08 9.27 -14.17
N TYR A 138 -8.59 9.63 -12.99
CA TYR A 138 -9.95 9.33 -12.57
C TYR A 138 -11.00 10.34 -13.04
N GLU A 139 -12.19 9.81 -13.30
CA GLU A 139 -13.45 10.56 -13.36
C GLU A 139 -14.43 10.00 -12.34
N LEU A 140 -15.29 10.85 -11.78
CA LEU A 140 -16.37 10.38 -10.92
C LEU A 140 -17.46 9.69 -11.75
N ASN A 141 -17.92 8.52 -11.31
CA ASN A 141 -18.99 7.81 -11.97
C ASN A 141 -20.35 8.50 -11.70
N PRO A 142 -20.99 9.13 -12.70
CA PRO A 142 -22.22 9.87 -12.49
C PRO A 142 -23.39 8.96 -12.07
N LYS A 143 -23.35 7.65 -12.41
CA LYS A 143 -24.39 6.71 -12.01
C LYS A 143 -24.41 6.48 -10.49
N VAL A 144 -23.24 6.35 -9.88
CA VAL A 144 -23.11 6.14 -8.43
C VAL A 144 -23.40 7.42 -7.66
N LEU A 145 -23.05 8.58 -8.24
CA LEU A 145 -23.29 9.87 -7.62
C LEU A 145 -24.73 10.39 -7.77
N ALA A 146 -25.52 9.83 -8.69
CA ALA A 146 -26.92 10.18 -8.86
C ALA A 146 -27.73 9.82 -7.59
N GLY A 147 -27.93 10.79 -6.71
CA GLY A 147 -28.61 10.62 -5.42
C GLY A 147 -27.69 10.63 -4.19
N ALA A 148 -26.38 10.75 -4.38
CA ALA A 148 -25.45 10.97 -3.27
C ALA A 148 -25.75 12.31 -2.60
N ARG A 149 -25.92 12.29 -1.27
CA ARG A 149 -26.08 13.51 -0.48
C ARG A 149 -24.69 13.99 -0.07
N PRO A 150 -24.40 15.31 -0.18
CA PRO A 150 -23.22 15.86 0.46
C PRO A 150 -23.21 15.48 1.94
N ALA A 151 -22.04 15.12 2.46
CA ALA A 151 -21.88 15.02 3.90
C ALA A 151 -22.26 16.37 4.53
N PRO A 152 -22.97 16.39 5.66
CA PRO A 152 -23.24 17.63 6.35
C PRO A 152 -21.92 18.36 6.60
N GLN A 153 -21.85 19.62 6.16
CA GLN A 153 -20.76 20.50 6.57
C GLN A 153 -20.99 20.83 8.04
N TRP A 154 -20.05 20.42 8.90
CA TRP A 154 -20.05 20.74 10.33
C TRP A 154 -19.41 22.11 10.56
#